data_AF-A0A9P7E598-F1
#
_entry.id   AF-A0A9P7E598-F1
#
_cell.length_a   1.000
_cell.length_b   1.000
_cell.length_c   1.000
_cell.angle_alpha   90.00
_cell.angle_beta   90.00
_cell.angle_gamma   90.00
#
_symmetry.space_group_name_H-M   'P 1'
#
loop_
_entity.id
_entity.type
_entity.pdbx_description
1 polymer ?
#
loop_
_entity_poly.entity_id
_entity_poly.type
_entity_poly.pdbx_seq_one_letter_code
_entity_poly.pdbx_strand_id
1 'polypeptide(L)'
;MYASLVRRQLGGIVPPKIATPSLLTSGSGSSLTPLVNFYSKLPKGSASTVSGGGIKARYFSGKNASAAPVVWTILGLFTFGYAIDYQMHLKHHKNHAH
;
A
#
# COMPACT_ATOMS: atom_id res chain seq x y z
N MET A 1 36.19 27.72 18.68
CA MET A 1 36.16 26.40 19.36
C MET A 1 34.80 26.06 20.01
N TYR A 2 33.68 26.60 19.53
CA TYR A 2 32.36 26.44 20.18
C TYR A 2 31.47 25.34 19.54
N ALA A 3 31.73 24.95 18.29
CA ALA A 3 30.89 23.99 17.56
C ALA A 3 30.94 22.55 18.13
N SER A 4 32.05 22.17 18.78
CA SER A 4 32.23 20.83 19.36
C SER A 4 31.46 20.64 20.68
N LEU A 5 31.30 21.70 21.47
CA LEU A 5 30.59 21.67 22.75
C LEU A 5 29.06 21.53 22.54
N VAL A 6 28.50 22.28 21.60
CA VAL A 6 27.08 22.18 21.21
C VAL A 6 26.76 20.80 20.65
N ARG A 7 27.64 20.23 19.82
CA ARG A 7 27.49 18.86 19.29
C ARG A 7 27.49 17.79 20.39
N ARG A 8 28.31 17.95 21.44
CA ARG A 8 28.35 17.01 22.58
C ARG A 8 27.09 17.10 23.44
N GLN A 9 26.53 18.31 23.60
CA GLN A 9 25.30 18.54 24.37
C GLN A 9 24.05 18.00 23.64
N LEU A 10 24.06 18.00 22.30
CA LEU A 10 23.01 17.42 21.45
C LEU A 10 23.18 15.91 21.18
N GLY A 11 24.33 15.32 21.55
CA GLY A 11 24.67 13.92 21.30
C GLY A 11 23.90 12.90 22.15
N GLY A 12 23.14 13.34 23.15
CA GLY A 12 22.24 12.50 23.96
C GLY A 12 20.76 12.56 23.54
N ILE A 13 20.39 13.45 22.61
CA ILE A 13 18.99 13.61 22.14
C ILE A 13 18.61 12.51 21.16
N VAL A 14 19.57 12.04 20.37
CA VAL A 14 19.40 10.87 19.51
C VAL A 14 20.04 9.69 20.23
N PRO A 15 19.25 8.74 20.77
CA PRO A 15 19.84 7.57 21.39
C PRO A 15 20.74 6.88 20.37
N PRO A 16 22.00 6.55 20.72
CA PRO A 16 22.84 5.77 19.83
C PRO A 16 22.13 4.46 19.51
N LYS A 17 22.42 3.85 18.36
CA LYS A 17 21.90 2.51 18.02
C LYS A 17 22.52 1.45 18.95
N ILE A 18 22.19 1.49 20.23
CA ILE A 18 22.54 0.47 21.21
C ILE A 18 21.47 -0.59 21.12
N ALA A 19 21.67 -1.52 20.19
CA ALA A 19 20.86 -2.71 20.03
C ALA A 19 19.38 -2.48 19.67
N THR A 20 18.86 -3.28 18.76
CA THR A 20 17.43 -3.38 18.48
C THR A 20 16.67 -3.49 19.81
N PRO A 21 15.52 -2.82 20.03
CA PRO A 21 14.78 -2.88 21.30
C PRO A 21 14.45 -4.30 21.79
N SER A 22 14.54 -5.29 20.90
CA SER A 22 14.51 -6.72 21.19
C SER A 22 15.59 -7.22 22.17
N LEU A 23 16.69 -6.49 22.36
CA LEU A 23 17.80 -6.86 23.25
C LEU A 23 17.73 -6.18 24.63
N LEU A 24 16.77 -5.27 24.86
CA LEU A 24 16.65 -4.47 26.08
C LEU A 24 15.90 -5.18 27.23
N THR A 25 15.45 -6.42 27.06
CA THR A 25 14.82 -7.19 28.14
C THR A 25 15.89 -8.00 28.89
N SER A 26 16.33 -7.48 30.03
CA SER A 26 17.20 -8.16 31.02
C SER A 26 16.46 -9.21 31.85
N GLY A 27 15.47 -9.89 31.27
CA GLY A 27 14.65 -10.88 31.95
C GLY A 27 14.25 -12.00 30.99
N SER A 28 14.96 -13.12 31.04
CA SER A 28 14.51 -14.45 30.58
C SER A 28 13.73 -14.50 29.25
N GLY A 29 14.10 -13.69 28.24
CA GLY A 29 13.24 -13.43 27.08
C GLY A 29 13.71 -14.02 25.74
N SER A 30 14.88 -14.67 25.70
CA SER A 30 15.48 -15.14 24.44
C SER A 30 15.19 -16.61 24.08
N SER A 31 14.56 -17.41 24.94
CA SER A 31 14.64 -18.88 24.76
C SER A 31 13.54 -19.50 23.92
N LEU A 32 12.35 -18.88 23.77
CA LEU A 32 11.22 -19.58 23.14
C LEU A 32 10.59 -18.87 21.93
N THR A 33 10.71 -17.55 21.76
CA THR A 33 10.15 -16.84 20.60
C THR A 33 10.64 -17.39 19.25
N PRO A 34 11.94 -17.69 19.07
CA PRO A 34 12.43 -18.30 17.83
C PRO A 34 11.86 -19.71 17.59
N LEU A 35 11.70 -20.52 18.64
CA LEU A 35 11.09 -21.85 18.58
C LEU A 35 9.60 -21.79 18.23
N VAL A 36 8.84 -20.92 18.89
CA VAL A 36 7.41 -20.70 18.58
C VAL A 36 7.23 -20.19 17.14
N ASN A 37 8.11 -19.29 16.68
CA ASN A 37 8.10 -18.76 15.32
C ASN A 37 8.48 -19.84 14.28
N PHE A 38 9.40 -20.74 14.62
CA PHE A 38 9.76 -21.88 13.78
C PHE A 38 8.58 -22.83 13.61
N TYR A 39 7.97 -23.27 14.72
CA TYR A 39 6.82 -24.19 14.66
C TYR A 39 5.55 -23.53 14.07
N SER A 40 5.35 -22.23 14.25
CA SER A 40 4.19 -21.54 13.66
C SER A 40 4.26 -21.42 12.14
N LYS A 41 5.48 -21.34 11.59
CA LYS A 41 5.81 -21.19 10.17
C LYS A 41 6.16 -22.49 9.43
N LEU A 42 6.05 -23.64 10.09
CA LEU A 42 6.15 -24.93 9.41
C LEU A 42 5.26 -24.93 8.15
N PRO A 43 5.73 -25.43 6.99
CA PRO A 43 4.96 -25.38 5.75
C PRO A 43 3.61 -26.08 5.89
N LYS A 44 2.54 -25.30 6.07
CA LYS A 44 1.16 -25.79 6.20
C LYS A 44 0.51 -25.84 4.83
N GLY A 45 0.99 -26.72 3.95
CA GLY A 45 0.43 -26.90 2.60
C GLY A 45 0.25 -25.60 1.80
N SER A 46 -0.51 -25.66 0.70
CA SER A 46 -0.90 -24.45 -0.02
C SER A 46 -1.92 -23.66 0.81
N ALA A 47 -1.64 -22.37 1.06
CA ALA A 47 -2.58 -21.47 1.72
C ALA A 47 -3.94 -21.51 1.01
N SER A 48 -5.02 -21.57 1.80
CA SER A 48 -6.39 -21.62 1.28
C SER A 48 -6.61 -20.48 0.28
N THR A 49 -7.07 -20.81 -0.92
CA THR A 49 -7.49 -19.81 -1.89
C THR A 49 -8.64 -19.03 -1.28
N VAL A 50 -8.45 -17.72 -1.06
CA VAL A 50 -9.49 -16.84 -0.51
C VAL A 50 -10.69 -16.85 -1.47
N SER A 51 -11.64 -17.74 -1.23
CA SER A 51 -12.89 -17.83 -1.98
C SER A 51 -13.86 -16.82 -1.37
N GLY A 52 -14.30 -15.85 -2.18
CA GLY A 52 -15.24 -14.81 -1.75
C GLY A 52 -14.72 -13.37 -1.77
N GLY A 53 -13.56 -13.08 -2.36
CA GLY A 53 -13.10 -11.71 -2.49
C GLY A 53 -13.81 -10.97 -3.64
N GLY A 54 -14.40 -9.81 -3.34
CA GLY A 54 -15.07 -8.96 -4.32
C GLY A 54 -14.13 -8.39 -5.40
N ILE A 55 -14.47 -7.22 -5.96
CA ILE A 55 -13.70 -6.57 -7.05
C ILE A 55 -12.20 -6.49 -6.72
N LYS A 56 -11.84 -6.26 -5.43
CA LYS A 56 -10.45 -6.27 -4.97
C LYS A 56 -9.72 -7.60 -5.22
N ALA A 57 -10.29 -8.75 -4.88
CA ALA A 57 -9.59 -10.01 -5.09
C ALA A 57 -9.56 -10.46 -6.55
N ARG A 58 -10.53 -9.99 -7.36
CA ARG A 58 -10.61 -10.30 -8.79
C ARG A 58 -9.61 -9.51 -9.63
N TYR A 59 -9.28 -8.28 -9.25
CA TYR A 59 -8.46 -7.40 -10.09
C TYR A 59 -7.26 -6.75 -9.39
N PHE A 60 -7.17 -6.80 -8.06
CA PHE A 60 -6.17 -6.04 -7.30
C PHE A 60 -5.34 -6.90 -6.33
N SER A 61 -5.50 -8.22 -6.30
CA SER A 61 -4.80 -9.08 -5.33
C SER A 61 -4.11 -10.28 -5.98
N GLY A 62 -2.89 -10.54 -5.53
CA GLY A 62 -2.10 -11.72 -5.90
C GLY A 62 -1.94 -11.89 -7.41
N LYS A 63 -2.07 -13.12 -7.88
CA LYS A 63 -1.96 -13.49 -9.31
C LYS A 63 -3.02 -12.85 -10.22
N ASN A 64 -4.10 -12.31 -9.65
CA ASN A 64 -5.17 -11.66 -10.40
C ASN A 64 -5.01 -10.14 -10.47
N ALA A 65 -3.90 -9.59 -9.94
CA ALA A 65 -3.61 -8.16 -10.04
C ALA A 65 -3.49 -7.77 -11.52
N SER A 66 -4.38 -6.90 -11.97
CA SER A 66 -4.49 -6.51 -13.38
C SER A 66 -4.82 -5.02 -13.50
N ALA A 67 -4.32 -4.41 -14.59
CA ALA A 67 -4.63 -3.02 -14.94
C ALA A 67 -6.05 -2.85 -15.53
N ALA A 68 -6.81 -3.94 -15.71
CA ALA A 68 -8.14 -3.90 -16.32
C ALA A 68 -9.09 -2.86 -15.67
N PRO A 69 -9.20 -2.73 -14.34
CA PRO A 69 -10.06 -1.71 -13.73
C PRO A 69 -9.70 -0.29 -14.14
N VAL A 70 -8.41 0.01 -14.28
CA VAL A 70 -7.92 1.33 -14.71
C VAL A 70 -8.37 1.62 -16.14
N VAL A 71 -8.22 0.65 -17.04
CA VAL A 71 -8.66 0.78 -18.45
C VAL A 71 -10.17 0.98 -18.52
N TRP A 72 -10.95 0.20 -17.75
CA TRP A 72 -12.40 0.36 -17.69
C TRP A 72 -12.84 1.72 -17.15
N THR A 73 -12.15 2.25 -16.14
CA THR A 73 -12.41 3.60 -15.63
C THR A 73 -12.14 4.66 -16.69
N ILE A 74 -11.02 4.56 -17.41
CA ILE A 74 -10.68 5.50 -18.50
C ILE A 74 -11.77 5.45 -19.59
N LEU A 75 -12.13 4.25 -20.05
CA LEU A 75 -13.18 4.07 -21.06
C LEU A 75 -14.53 4.65 -20.60
N GLY A 76 -14.91 4.42 -19.34
CA GLY A 76 -16.11 4.97 -18.74
C GLY A 76 -16.11 6.50 -18.72
N LEU A 77 -14.99 7.13 -18.36
CA LEU A 77 -14.87 8.59 -18.36
C LEU A 77 -14.98 9.18 -19.77
N PHE A 78 -14.32 8.59 -20.77
CA PHE A 78 -14.41 9.08 -22.15
C PHE A 78 -15.82 8.96 -22.73
N THR A 79 -16.46 7.81 -22.54
CA THR A 79 -17.84 7.59 -23.00
C THR A 79 -18.83 8.52 -22.31
N PHE A 80 -18.70 8.70 -20.99
CA PHE A 80 -19.54 9.62 -20.24
C PHE A 80 -19.31 11.08 -20.66
N GLY A 81 -18.05 11.50 -20.81
CA GLY A 81 -17.69 12.84 -21.28
C GLY A 81 -18.25 13.14 -22.67
N TYR A 82 -18.12 12.18 -23.60
CA TYR A 82 -18.69 12.31 -24.94
C TYR A 82 -20.22 12.41 -24.91
N ALA A 83 -20.90 11.62 -24.07
CA ALA A 83 -22.35 11.70 -23.95
C ALA A 83 -22.82 13.08 -23.46
N ILE A 84 -22.09 13.68 -22.50
CA ILE A 84 -22.36 15.06 -22.04
C ILE A 84 -22.14 16.06 -23.16
N ASP A 85 -20.98 16.01 -23.81
CA ASP A 85 -20.64 16.93 -24.90
C ASP A 85 -21.63 16.81 -26.07
N TYR A 86 -22.08 15.59 -26.36
CA TYR A 86 -23.08 15.34 -27.37
C TYR A 86 -24.41 16.00 -27.04
N GLN A 87 -24.88 15.85 -25.80
CA GLN A 87 -26.14 16.40 -25.35
C GLN A 87 -26.11 17.93 -25.22
N MET A 88 -25.00 18.49 -24.74
CA MET A 88 -24.91 19.92 -24.42
C MET A 88 -24.45 20.78 -25.61
N HIS A 89 -23.65 20.22 -26.51
CA HIS A 89 -22.99 20.98 -27.57
C HIS A 89 -23.28 20.39 -28.96
N LEU A 90 -22.75 19.19 -29.25
CA LEU A 90 -22.72 18.66 -30.63
C LEU A 90 -24.12 18.53 -31.26
N LYS A 91 -25.14 18.16 -30.48
CA LYS A 91 -26.51 17.99 -30.99
C LYS A 91 -27.21 19.30 -31.37
N HIS A 92 -26.81 20.42 -30.76
CA HIS A 92 -27.40 21.74 -31.01
C HIS A 92 -26.62 22.57 -32.04
N HIS A 93 -25.43 22.11 -32.42
CA HIS A 93 -24.48 22.80 -33.28
C HIS A 93 -24.93 23.03 -34.74
N LYS A 94 -26.11 22.53 -35.14
CA LYS A 94 -26.67 22.68 -36.50
C LYS A 94 -27.94 23.54 -36.57
N ASN A 95 -28.51 23.98 -35.43
CA ASN A 95 -29.80 24.71 -35.41
C ASN A 95 -29.67 26.23 -35.37
N HIS A 96 -28.46 26.77 -35.59
CA HIS A 96 -28.21 28.21 -35.65
C HIS A 96 -27.63 28.55 -37.02
N ALA A 97 -28.37 29.33 -37.81
CA ALA A 97 -27.79 30.01 -38.96
C ALA A 97 -26.80 31.05 -38.43
N HIS A 98 -25.60 31.05 -39.00
CA HIS A 98 -24.56 32.04 -38.73
C HIS A 98 -24.95 33.40 -39.32
#